data_AF-A0A4P6DUL5-F1
#
_entry.id   AF-A0A4P6DUL5-F1
#
_cell.length_a   1.000
_cell.length_b   1.000
_cell.length_c   1.000
_cell.angle_alpha   90.00
_cell.angle_beta   90.00
_cell.angle_gamma   90.00
#
_symmetry.space_group_name_H-M   'P 1'
#
loop_
_entity.id
_entity.type
_entity.pdbx_description
1 polymer ?
#
loop_
_entity_poly.entity_id
_entity_poly.type
_entity_poly.pdbx_seq_one_letter_code
_entity_poly.pdbx_strand_id
1 'polypeptide(L)'
;MNDKWIYFFETEFDVFVIKPWCMIVYLLIGVFCFCFIRIAGPKVLLGGYHTNLEQYSNDEISVLNIIYRIISPVVFSYFIIIVLSIVFSIIGVRWEFEIYWMPVLFYWVIQIVVVASTKIGIYPLWTLFVQAFVSLCVSIYFDWVVIQQFPNRGIESLDQSNIGWQVLTGFFLAASYLVLYGIIYSSKKYKQKLYKHNNVFQYSIDVRTEERLYKYLRKYDNLLSTRYQSDLLLKAFFYTVLTIEDSNRPSWFRRLERLFFWTGKVKTTGIMQVKENRKLTDEESVHLGAEIVEEIWNNFLYDVAEHNSNDSLPMLMFSSEYYGYDYSSMKDALLSNGSKLYGRYCGTLSYDIRAVLKTTIFFFESYKQFLPAKTVRVHSALFKNQSSLLPNRILCFREGILSVAPQYVPIYNSRIIASITVDAGFEQISSCVEFLEQYSYVISIDYLTSLEYVITATANDTSFINSIPVNLRQWKFTVLNR
;
A
#
# COMPACT_ATOMS: atom_id res chain seq x y z
N MET A 1 52.57 -4.57 -5.58
CA MET A 1 51.86 -4.51 -4.28
C MET A 1 52.93 -4.20 -3.26
N ASN A 2 52.81 -3.10 -2.50
CA ASN A 2 53.87 -2.59 -1.61
C ASN A 2 54.29 -3.70 -0.61
N ASP A 3 55.57 -3.92 -0.33
CA ASP A 3 56.05 -5.02 0.56
C ASP A 3 55.37 -4.98 1.94
N LYS A 4 54.97 -3.79 2.39
CA LYS A 4 54.17 -3.57 3.61
C LYS A 4 52.81 -4.27 3.60
N TRP A 5 52.15 -4.35 2.44
CA TRP A 5 50.85 -5.02 2.30
C TRP A 5 51.01 -6.54 2.31
N ILE A 6 52.07 -7.06 1.71
CA ILE A 6 52.36 -8.50 1.71
C ILE A 6 52.65 -8.95 3.14
N TYR A 7 53.52 -8.23 3.86
CA TYR A 7 53.81 -8.50 5.26
C TYR A 7 52.56 -8.46 6.14
N PHE A 8 51.68 -7.46 5.95
CA PHE A 8 50.41 -7.37 6.68
C PHE A 8 49.51 -8.59 6.47
N PHE A 9 49.36 -9.07 5.23
CA PHE A 9 48.53 -10.23 4.94
C PHE A 9 49.13 -11.53 5.49
N GLU A 10 50.45 -11.69 5.43
CA GLU A 10 51.15 -12.84 6.00
C GLU A 10 51.04 -12.87 7.52
N THR A 11 51.18 -11.74 8.21
CA THR A 11 51.10 -11.70 9.69
C THR A 11 49.69 -11.90 10.23
N GLU A 12 48.67 -11.33 9.57
CA GLU A 12 47.31 -11.30 10.13
C GLU A 12 46.46 -12.52 9.74
N PHE A 13 46.82 -13.24 8.66
CA PHE A 13 46.00 -14.30 8.07
C PHE A 13 46.71 -15.64 7.90
N ASP A 14 47.92 -15.82 8.44
CA ASP A 14 48.55 -17.14 8.50
C ASP A 14 47.99 -18.00 9.65
N VAL A 15 46.74 -18.41 9.49
CA VAL A 15 45.98 -19.19 10.48
C VAL A 15 46.59 -20.59 10.70
N PHE A 16 47.46 -21.06 9.81
CA PHE A 16 48.07 -22.39 9.89
C PHE A 16 49.27 -22.45 10.85
N VAL A 17 49.78 -21.29 11.29
CA VAL A 17 50.85 -21.21 12.29
C VAL A 17 50.31 -21.37 13.73
N ILE A 18 49.01 -21.18 13.92
CA ILE A 18 48.40 -21.17 15.25
C ILE A 18 48.37 -22.57 15.86
N LYS A 19 49.00 -22.71 17.02
CA LYS A 19 48.96 -23.94 17.81
C LYS A 19 47.54 -24.23 18.33
N PRO A 20 47.08 -25.50 18.37
CA PRO A 20 45.72 -25.85 18.80
C PRO A 20 45.35 -25.35 20.20
N TRP A 21 46.30 -25.29 21.14
CA TRP A 21 46.06 -24.77 22.49
C TRP A 21 45.84 -23.26 22.52
N CYS A 22 46.45 -22.49 21.62
CA CYS A 22 46.19 -21.06 21.47
C CYS A 22 44.74 -20.81 21.04
N MET A 23 44.21 -21.64 20.14
CA MET A 23 42.80 -21.58 19.73
C MET A 23 41.84 -21.83 20.89
N ILE A 24 42.17 -22.75 21.80
CA ILE A 24 41.37 -23.00 23.01
C ILE A 24 41.40 -21.77 23.92
N VAL A 25 42.57 -21.16 24.13
CA VAL A 25 42.68 -19.94 24.94
C VAL A 25 41.88 -18.79 24.31
N TYR A 26 41.96 -18.59 23.00
CA TYR A 26 41.17 -17.58 22.29
C TYR A 26 39.66 -17.83 22.40
N LEU A 27 39.22 -19.08 22.30
CA LEU A 27 37.83 -19.44 22.52
C LEU A 27 37.37 -19.13 23.95
N LEU A 28 38.19 -19.47 24.95
CA LEU A 28 37.89 -19.18 26.36
C LEU A 28 37.79 -17.67 26.62
N ILE A 29 38.68 -16.86 26.04
CA ILE A 29 38.59 -15.40 26.09
C ILE A 29 37.28 -14.94 25.45
N GLY A 30 36.93 -15.45 24.27
CA GLY A 30 35.67 -15.12 23.59
C GLY A 30 34.42 -15.47 24.42
N VAL A 31 34.40 -16.65 25.06
CA VAL A 31 33.32 -17.08 25.99
C VAL A 31 33.25 -16.14 27.19
N PHE A 32 34.39 -15.82 27.80
CA PHE A 32 34.43 -14.91 28.95
C PHE A 32 33.93 -13.52 28.58
N CYS A 33 34.40 -12.95 27.46
CA CYS A 33 33.93 -11.67 26.94
C CYS A 33 32.43 -11.69 26.70
N PHE A 34 31.88 -12.77 26.13
CA PHE A 34 30.44 -12.92 25.91
C PHE A 34 29.65 -12.84 27.22
N CYS A 35 30.08 -13.57 28.26
CA CYS A 35 29.44 -13.51 29.57
C CYS A 35 29.60 -12.13 30.22
N PHE A 36 30.81 -11.57 30.22
CA PHE A 36 31.13 -10.33 30.91
C PHE A 36 30.44 -9.12 30.29
N ILE A 37 30.50 -8.95 28.96
CA ILE A 37 29.87 -7.83 28.24
C ILE A 37 28.35 -7.85 28.43
N ARG A 38 27.76 -9.05 28.54
CA ARG A 38 26.33 -9.19 28.81
C ARG A 38 25.94 -8.80 30.24
N ILE A 39 26.84 -8.99 31.21
CA ILE A 39 26.64 -8.62 32.62
C ILE A 39 26.92 -7.13 32.86
N ALA A 40 28.05 -6.63 32.35
CA ALA A 40 28.53 -5.27 32.54
C ALA A 40 27.87 -4.24 31.61
N GLY A 41 27.22 -4.72 30.55
CA GLY A 41 26.54 -3.88 29.58
C GLY A 41 25.25 -3.26 30.11
N PRO A 42 24.78 -2.16 29.50
CA PRO A 42 23.52 -1.52 29.87
C PRO A 42 22.36 -2.54 29.89
N LYS A 43 21.34 -2.32 30.75
CA LYS A 43 20.19 -3.23 31.04
C LYS A 43 19.51 -3.86 29.80
N VAL A 44 19.69 -3.27 28.62
CA VAL A 44 19.27 -3.79 27.31
C VAL A 44 19.96 -5.12 26.92
N LEU A 45 21.16 -5.42 27.42
CA LEU A 45 21.92 -6.66 27.12
C LEU A 45 21.56 -7.84 28.06
N LEU A 46 21.00 -7.55 29.24
CA LEU A 46 20.69 -8.51 30.31
C LEU A 46 19.43 -9.37 30.09
N GLY A 47 18.80 -9.32 28.91
CA GLY A 47 17.66 -10.19 28.57
C GLY A 47 16.37 -9.46 28.17
N GLY A 48 16.37 -8.14 28.14
CA GLY A 48 15.24 -7.34 27.64
C GLY A 48 15.14 -7.23 26.10
N TYR A 49 15.81 -8.09 25.32
CA TYR A 49 15.74 -8.01 23.86
C TYR A 49 14.30 -8.11 23.33
N HIS A 50 13.46 -8.89 24.01
CA HIS A 50 12.06 -9.06 23.63
C HIS A 50 11.16 -7.90 24.08
N THR A 51 11.43 -7.28 25.22
CA THR A 51 10.60 -6.20 25.78
C THR A 51 11.02 -4.81 25.31
N ASN A 52 12.29 -4.61 24.95
CA ASN A 52 12.85 -3.28 24.64
C ASN A 52 13.13 -3.05 23.15
N LEU A 53 12.85 -4.01 22.26
CA LEU A 53 12.79 -3.74 20.81
C LEU A 53 11.75 -2.65 20.46
N GLU A 54 10.86 -2.35 21.41
CA GLU A 54 9.88 -1.26 21.39
C GLU A 54 10.47 0.12 21.68
N GLN A 55 11.70 0.20 22.24
CA GLN A 55 12.33 1.46 22.69
C GLN A 55 13.45 1.95 21.76
N TYR A 56 13.78 1.25 20.68
CA TYR A 56 14.77 1.74 19.71
C TYR A 56 14.17 2.85 18.83
N SER A 57 14.50 4.08 19.19
CA SER A 57 14.29 5.32 18.43
C SER A 57 15.61 5.82 17.84
N ASN A 58 15.55 6.81 16.94
CA ASN A 58 16.73 7.46 16.34
C ASN A 58 17.42 8.40 17.36
N ASP A 59 17.62 7.92 18.58
CA ASP A 59 18.11 8.72 19.70
C ASP A 59 19.55 8.33 19.99
N GLU A 60 20.33 9.26 20.55
CA GLU A 60 21.76 9.09 20.82
C GLU A 60 22.06 7.87 21.70
N ILE A 61 21.16 7.57 22.66
CA ILE A 61 21.27 6.41 23.56
C ILE A 61 21.25 5.08 22.80
N SER A 62 20.44 4.98 21.74
CA SER A 62 20.34 3.78 20.89
C SER A 62 21.60 3.57 20.07
N VAL A 63 22.18 4.66 19.55
CA VAL A 63 23.44 4.65 18.80
C VAL A 63 24.58 4.24 19.73
N LEU A 64 24.70 4.85 20.92
CA LEU A 64 25.71 4.50 21.93
C LEU A 64 25.67 3.03 22.35
N ASN A 65 24.49 2.42 22.40
CA ASN A 65 24.36 0.98 22.68
C ASN A 65 24.91 0.09 21.56
N ILE A 66 24.72 0.46 20.30
CA ILE A 66 25.28 -0.28 19.15
C ILE A 66 26.80 -0.12 19.13
N ILE A 67 27.25 1.11 19.38
CA ILE A 67 28.65 1.47 19.54
C ILE A 67 29.32 0.58 20.60
N TYR A 68 28.74 0.52 21.80
CA TYR A 68 29.23 -0.32 22.89
C TYR A 68 29.38 -1.78 22.45
N ARG A 69 28.39 -2.35 21.75
CA ARG A 69 28.42 -3.75 21.29
C ARG A 69 29.55 -4.06 20.31
N ILE A 70 29.93 -3.10 19.47
CA ILE A 70 31.00 -3.28 18.49
C ILE A 70 32.38 -3.11 19.14
N ILE A 71 32.55 -2.12 20.05
CA ILE A 71 33.85 -1.79 20.67
C ILE A 71 34.19 -2.69 21.86
N SER A 72 33.22 -3.01 22.73
CA SER A 72 33.45 -3.79 23.94
C SER A 72 34.18 -5.12 23.72
N PRO A 73 33.83 -5.98 22.73
CA PRO A 73 34.56 -7.22 22.53
C PRO A 73 36.02 -6.99 22.15
N VAL A 74 36.35 -5.92 21.43
CA VAL A 74 37.74 -5.55 21.12
C VAL A 74 38.45 -5.14 22.41
N VAL A 75 37.92 -4.17 23.15
CA VAL A 75 38.56 -3.64 24.37
C VAL A 75 38.80 -4.74 25.40
N PHE A 76 37.78 -5.55 25.70
CA PHE A 76 37.90 -6.60 26.72
C PHE A 76 38.79 -7.75 26.27
N SER A 77 38.77 -8.14 24.99
CA SER A 77 39.67 -9.20 24.50
C SER A 77 41.13 -8.77 24.63
N TYR A 78 41.47 -7.56 24.20
CA TYR A 78 42.84 -7.05 24.31
C TYR A 78 43.26 -6.84 25.77
N PHE A 79 42.37 -6.34 26.62
CA PHE A 79 42.64 -6.23 28.06
C PHE A 79 42.99 -7.60 28.67
N ILE A 80 42.21 -8.64 28.38
CA ILE A 80 42.47 -9.99 28.89
C ILE A 80 43.79 -10.55 28.33
N ILE A 81 44.06 -10.35 27.04
CA ILE A 81 45.32 -10.77 26.42
C ILE A 81 46.50 -10.09 27.13
N ILE A 82 46.45 -8.78 27.37
CA ILE A 82 47.50 -8.03 28.08
C ILE A 82 47.69 -8.57 29.49
N VAL A 83 46.61 -8.77 30.24
CA VAL A 83 46.66 -9.33 31.61
C VAL A 83 47.29 -10.72 31.60
N LEU A 84 46.89 -11.59 30.68
CA LEU A 84 47.45 -12.93 30.54
C LEU A 84 48.95 -12.88 30.19
N SER A 85 49.35 -11.99 29.28
CA SER A 85 50.76 -11.80 28.93
C SER A 85 51.60 -11.36 30.14
N ILE A 86 51.09 -10.45 30.97
CA ILE A 86 51.76 -10.02 32.21
C ILE A 86 51.87 -11.19 33.19
N VAL A 87 50.77 -11.93 33.40
CA VAL A 87 50.73 -13.08 34.32
C VAL A 87 51.70 -14.17 33.86
N PHE A 88 51.72 -14.50 32.56
CA PHE A 88 52.66 -15.46 32.01
C PHE A 88 54.11 -15.02 32.15
N SER A 89 54.40 -13.72 31.95
CA SER A 89 55.73 -13.16 32.18
C SER A 89 56.17 -13.31 33.65
N ILE A 90 55.29 -13.02 34.61
CA ILE A 90 55.58 -13.17 36.05
C ILE A 90 55.85 -14.64 36.43
N ILE A 91 55.10 -15.58 35.84
CA ILE A 91 55.23 -17.02 36.11
C ILE A 91 56.41 -17.63 35.31
N GLY A 92 57.07 -16.86 34.45
CA GLY A 92 58.19 -17.32 33.62
C GLY A 92 57.77 -18.17 32.41
N VAL A 93 56.49 -18.16 32.05
CA VAL A 93 55.96 -18.84 30.87
C VAL A 93 56.14 -17.92 29.66
N ARG A 94 56.93 -18.37 28.68
CA ARG A 94 57.04 -17.68 27.38
C ARG A 94 55.83 -18.03 26.52
N TRP A 95 54.82 -17.16 26.55
CA TRP A 95 53.63 -17.27 25.71
C TRP A 95 53.55 -16.07 24.78
N GLU A 96 53.40 -16.33 23.49
CA GLU A 96 53.25 -15.30 22.45
C GLU A 96 51.88 -15.47 21.81
N PHE A 97 51.10 -14.38 21.80
CA PHE A 97 49.84 -14.33 21.10
C PHE A 97 50.12 -13.89 19.66
N GLU A 98 49.74 -14.74 18.70
CA GLU A 98 50.04 -14.55 17.28
C GLU A 98 48.93 -13.76 16.56
N ILE A 99 47.66 -14.05 16.87
CA ILE A 99 46.51 -13.40 16.21
C ILE A 99 45.55 -12.82 17.24
N TYR A 100 45.56 -11.50 17.41
CA TYR A 100 44.82 -10.81 18.48
C TYR A 100 43.32 -10.64 18.20
N TRP A 101 42.89 -10.74 16.94
CA TRP A 101 41.47 -10.61 16.56
C TRP A 101 40.65 -11.91 16.74
N MET A 102 41.30 -13.05 16.96
CA MET A 102 40.63 -14.36 17.09
C MET A 102 39.61 -14.44 18.25
N PRO A 103 39.88 -13.92 19.46
CA PRO A 103 38.87 -13.88 20.53
C PRO A 103 37.62 -13.07 20.17
N VAL A 104 37.79 -11.99 19.41
CA VAL A 104 36.67 -11.16 18.92
C VAL A 104 35.81 -11.96 17.93
N LEU A 105 36.44 -12.76 17.05
CA LEU A 105 35.73 -13.68 16.18
C LEU A 105 34.89 -14.68 17.00
N PHE A 106 35.49 -15.34 18.00
CA PHE A 106 34.79 -16.32 18.83
C PHE A 106 33.62 -15.70 19.60
N TYR A 107 33.79 -14.50 20.15
CA TYR A 107 32.70 -13.74 20.77
C TYR A 107 31.52 -13.57 19.80
N TRP A 108 31.77 -13.14 18.56
CA TRP A 108 30.71 -12.91 17.57
C TRP A 108 30.06 -14.20 17.08
N VAL A 109 30.83 -15.28 16.91
CA VAL A 109 30.29 -16.61 16.57
C VAL A 109 29.32 -17.07 17.66
N ILE A 110 29.71 -16.97 18.93
CA ILE A 110 28.85 -17.33 20.07
C ILE A 110 27.59 -16.45 20.09
N GLN A 111 27.74 -15.13 19.94
CA GLN A 111 26.63 -14.18 19.92
C GLN A 111 25.63 -14.49 18.80
N ILE A 112 26.09 -14.76 17.59
CA ILE A 112 25.25 -15.08 16.43
C ILE A 112 24.51 -16.41 16.67
N VAL A 113 25.19 -17.44 17.17
CA VAL A 113 24.57 -18.74 17.49
C VAL A 113 23.51 -18.60 18.58
N VAL A 114 23.76 -17.82 19.63
CA VAL A 114 22.78 -17.59 20.71
C VAL A 114 21.57 -16.81 20.20
N VAL A 115 21.75 -15.77 19.38
CA VAL A 115 20.62 -15.01 18.81
C VAL A 115 19.85 -15.83 17.77
N ALA A 116 20.52 -16.66 16.98
CA ALA A 116 19.86 -17.54 16.02
C ALA A 116 19.07 -18.67 16.70
N SER A 117 19.61 -19.27 17.77
CA SER A 117 18.97 -20.37 18.51
C SER A 117 17.75 -19.94 19.34
N THR A 118 17.67 -18.67 19.74
CA THR A 118 16.56 -18.12 20.54
C THR A 118 15.29 -17.79 19.75
N LYS A 119 15.15 -18.28 18.50
CA LYS A 119 13.96 -18.14 17.63
C LYS A 119 13.39 -16.71 17.57
N ILE A 120 14.19 -15.74 17.13
CA ILE A 120 13.75 -14.34 17.05
C ILE A 120 13.64 -13.89 15.60
N GLY A 121 12.46 -14.04 15.00
CA GLY A 121 12.10 -13.42 13.71
C GLY A 121 12.02 -11.88 13.72
N ILE A 122 12.51 -11.25 14.80
CA ILE A 122 12.42 -9.82 15.08
C ILE A 122 13.78 -9.13 14.91
N TYR A 123 14.88 -9.82 15.25
CA TYR A 123 16.23 -9.25 15.11
C TYR A 123 16.83 -9.64 13.75
N PRO A 124 17.11 -8.68 12.85
CA PRO A 124 17.67 -8.98 11.55
C PRO A 124 19.10 -9.53 11.69
N LEU A 125 19.31 -10.83 11.45
CA LEU A 125 20.63 -11.47 11.60
C LEU A 125 21.74 -10.77 10.81
N TRP A 126 21.41 -10.18 9.64
CA TRP A 126 22.36 -9.41 8.85
C TRP A 126 22.99 -8.23 9.62
N THR A 127 22.28 -7.62 10.58
CA THR A 127 22.85 -6.53 11.38
C THR A 127 23.88 -7.01 12.38
N LEU A 128 23.81 -8.28 12.84
CA LEU A 128 24.87 -8.89 13.64
C LEU A 128 26.12 -9.13 12.79
N PHE A 129 25.95 -9.58 11.55
CA PHE A 129 27.08 -9.76 10.63
C PHE A 129 27.79 -8.43 10.33
N VAL A 130 27.05 -7.33 10.17
CA VAL A 130 27.64 -6.00 9.99
C VAL A 130 28.40 -5.56 11.25
N GLN A 131 27.81 -5.72 12.45
CA GLN A 131 28.50 -5.39 13.71
C GLN A 131 29.76 -6.24 13.91
N ALA A 132 29.69 -7.55 13.62
CA ALA A 132 30.82 -8.47 13.69
C ALA A 132 31.93 -8.06 12.74
N PHE A 133 31.60 -7.76 11.48
CA PHE A 133 32.55 -7.29 10.49
C PHE A 133 33.27 -6.03 10.93
N VAL A 134 32.52 -5.01 11.38
CA VAL A 134 33.10 -3.74 11.85
C VAL A 134 33.98 -3.97 13.08
N SER A 135 33.54 -4.81 14.02
CA SER A 135 34.29 -5.14 15.23
C SER A 135 35.62 -5.85 14.91
N LEU A 136 35.62 -6.78 13.94
CA LEU A 136 36.84 -7.43 13.46
C LEU A 136 37.78 -6.45 12.74
N CYS A 137 37.25 -5.57 11.88
CA CYS A 137 38.05 -4.52 11.23
C CYS A 137 38.69 -3.59 12.26
N VAL A 138 37.96 -3.20 13.31
CA VAL A 138 38.49 -2.39 14.41
C VAL A 138 39.60 -3.14 15.15
N SER A 139 39.41 -4.44 15.41
CA SER A 139 40.43 -5.28 16.05
C SER A 139 41.72 -5.33 15.24
N ILE A 140 41.64 -5.65 13.95
CA ILE A 140 42.81 -5.74 13.05
C ILE A 140 43.49 -4.39 12.93
N TYR A 141 42.71 -3.31 12.81
CA TYR A 141 43.25 -1.96 12.76
C TYR A 141 43.96 -1.57 14.06
N PHE A 142 43.39 -1.91 15.22
CA PHE A 142 43.99 -1.64 16.52
C PHE A 142 45.29 -2.43 16.72
N ASP A 143 45.34 -3.68 16.26
CA ASP A 143 46.56 -4.50 16.26
C ASP A 143 47.68 -3.82 15.47
N TRP A 144 47.38 -3.46 14.21
CA TRP A 144 48.34 -2.87 13.28
C TRP A 144 48.84 -1.48 13.72
N VAL A 145 47.97 -0.63 14.25
CA VAL A 145 48.32 0.75 14.62
C VAL A 145 48.91 0.85 16.02
N VAL A 146 48.40 0.09 16.98
CA VAL A 146 48.76 0.23 18.40
C VAL A 146 49.71 -0.88 18.84
N ILE A 147 49.31 -2.16 18.72
CA ILE A 147 50.08 -3.28 19.29
C ILE A 147 51.40 -3.49 18.55
N GLN A 148 51.39 -3.54 17.23
CA GLN A 148 52.61 -3.75 16.44
C GLN A 148 53.60 -2.56 16.54
N GLN A 149 53.11 -1.35 16.80
CA GLN A 149 53.96 -0.17 16.96
C GLN A 149 54.44 0.05 18.40
N PHE A 150 53.83 -0.64 19.38
CA PHE A 150 54.12 -0.47 20.79
C PHE A 150 55.59 -0.76 21.16
N PRO A 151 56.25 -1.83 20.66
CA PRO A 151 57.65 -2.11 20.99
C PRO A 151 58.63 -1.02 20.54
N ASN A 152 58.31 -0.32 19.45
CA ASN A 152 59.21 0.63 18.81
C ASN A 152 58.97 2.08 19.24
N ARG A 153 57.74 2.42 19.65
CA ARG A 153 57.32 3.81 19.91
C ARG A 153 56.73 4.03 21.31
N GLY A 154 56.52 2.98 22.09
CA GLY A 154 55.90 3.07 23.41
C GLY A 154 54.55 3.79 23.36
N ILE A 155 54.28 4.65 24.36
CA ILE A 155 53.01 5.38 24.51
C ILE A 155 52.79 6.41 23.37
N GLU A 156 53.84 6.88 22.71
CA GLU A 156 53.74 7.86 21.60
C GLU A 156 53.05 7.28 20.35
N SER A 157 52.94 5.95 20.25
CA SER A 157 52.13 5.28 19.21
C SER A 157 50.65 5.68 19.24
N LEU A 158 50.15 6.14 20.39
CA LEU A 158 48.76 6.58 20.56
C LEU A 158 48.50 7.97 19.95
N ASP A 159 49.51 8.83 19.79
CA ASP A 159 49.30 10.26 19.44
C ASP A 159 49.19 10.50 17.91
N GLN A 160 49.97 9.79 17.09
CA GLN A 160 49.90 9.89 15.61
C GLN A 160 48.63 9.29 15.00
N SER A 161 47.88 8.52 15.77
CA SER A 161 46.68 7.82 15.33
C SER A 161 45.43 8.72 15.24
N ASN A 162 45.52 9.99 15.65
CA ASN A 162 44.38 10.90 15.82
C ASN A 162 43.50 11.09 14.57
N ILE A 163 44.08 11.24 13.37
CA ILE A 163 43.32 11.32 12.10
C ILE A 163 42.68 9.96 11.76
N GLY A 164 43.40 8.86 12.00
CA GLY A 164 42.87 7.52 11.81
C GLY A 164 41.71 7.21 12.75
N TRP A 165 41.80 7.64 14.01
CA TRP A 165 40.72 7.55 15.00
C TRP A 165 39.50 8.38 14.61
N GLN A 166 39.67 9.58 14.05
CA GLN A 166 38.55 10.41 13.59
C GLN A 166 37.80 9.76 12.41
N VAL A 167 38.52 9.23 11.41
CA VAL A 167 37.92 8.49 10.28
C VAL A 167 37.25 7.21 10.75
N LEU A 168 37.88 6.46 11.67
CA LEU A 168 37.32 5.25 12.27
C LEU A 168 36.06 5.56 13.09
N THR A 169 36.06 6.64 13.85
CA THR A 169 34.89 7.12 14.62
C THR A 169 33.73 7.51 13.70
N GLY A 170 34.02 8.19 12.58
CA GLY A 170 33.03 8.52 11.56
C GLY A 170 32.42 7.28 10.88
N PHE A 171 33.26 6.31 10.48
CA PHE A 171 32.81 5.03 9.93
C PHE A 171 31.96 4.25 10.92
N PHE A 172 32.36 4.25 12.18
CA PHE A 172 31.68 3.57 13.26
C PHE A 172 30.30 4.16 13.59
N LEU A 173 30.20 5.50 13.62
CA LEU A 173 28.91 6.18 13.70
C LEU A 173 28.01 5.80 12.52
N ALA A 174 28.53 5.85 11.29
CA ALA A 174 27.78 5.48 10.10
C ALA A 174 27.28 4.01 10.13
N ALA A 175 28.15 3.07 10.52
CA ALA A 175 27.78 1.66 10.67
C ALA A 175 26.74 1.46 11.78
N SER A 176 26.86 2.19 12.89
CA SER A 176 25.89 2.13 14.00
C SER A 176 24.52 2.66 13.59
N TYR A 177 24.47 3.77 12.84
CA TYR A 177 23.23 4.30 12.27
C TYR A 177 22.58 3.34 11.26
N LEU A 178 23.39 2.66 10.43
CA LEU A 178 22.91 1.66 9.49
C LEU A 178 22.26 0.46 10.21
N VAL A 179 22.91 -0.03 11.27
CA VAL A 179 22.38 -1.10 12.12
C VAL A 179 21.08 -0.67 12.82
N LEU A 180 21.04 0.54 13.37
CA LEU A 180 19.85 1.10 14.03
C LEU A 180 18.67 1.17 13.05
N TYR A 181 18.93 1.67 11.83
CA TYR A 181 17.95 1.71 10.77
C TYR A 181 17.38 0.31 10.46
N GLY A 182 18.24 -0.70 10.34
CA GLY A 182 17.83 -2.08 10.11
C GLY A 182 16.95 -2.66 11.23
N ILE A 183 17.30 -2.40 12.49
CA ILE A 183 16.54 -2.84 13.68
C ILE A 183 15.16 -2.16 13.71
N ILE A 184 15.10 -0.84 13.53
CA ILE A 184 13.84 -0.06 13.52
C ILE A 184 12.93 -0.54 12.39
N TYR A 185 13.49 -0.76 11.20
CA TYR A 185 12.75 -1.27 10.05
C TYR A 185 12.14 -2.66 10.32
N SER A 186 12.93 -3.57 10.90
CA SER A 186 12.48 -4.92 11.26
C SER A 186 11.38 -4.90 12.33
N SER A 187 11.55 -4.07 13.36
CA SER A 187 10.56 -3.88 14.44
C SER A 187 9.22 -3.36 13.89
N LYS A 188 9.25 -2.35 12.99
CA LYS A 188 8.05 -1.83 12.32
C LYS A 188 7.34 -2.89 11.47
N LYS A 189 8.10 -3.69 10.70
CA LYS A 189 7.57 -4.78 9.88
C LYS A 189 6.94 -5.89 10.73
N TYR A 190 7.55 -6.20 11.88
CA TYR A 190 7.02 -7.17 12.83
C TYR A 190 5.71 -6.69 13.48
N LYS A 191 5.64 -5.43 13.92
CA LYS A 191 4.39 -4.83 14.43
C LYS A 191 3.27 -4.92 13.40
N GLN A 192 3.52 -4.52 12.15
CA GLN A 192 2.54 -4.66 11.08
C GLN A 192 2.03 -6.10 10.89
N LYS A 193 2.92 -7.10 11.05
CA LYS A 193 2.53 -8.52 10.97
C LYS A 193 1.70 -8.99 12.17
N LEU A 194 1.97 -8.46 13.37
CA LEU A 194 1.24 -8.78 14.60
C LEU A 194 -0.14 -8.12 14.65
N TYR A 195 -0.25 -6.86 14.25
CA TYR A 195 -1.53 -6.16 14.07
C TYR A 195 -2.41 -6.82 13.01
N LYS A 196 -1.80 -7.49 12.02
CA LYS A 196 -2.53 -8.28 11.01
C LYS A 196 -3.08 -9.61 11.55
N HIS A 197 -2.61 -10.08 12.72
CA HIS A 197 -3.01 -11.38 13.29
C HIS A 197 -4.06 -11.27 14.39
N ASN A 198 -4.11 -10.15 15.11
CA ASN A 198 -5.17 -9.88 16.08
C ASN A 198 -6.35 -9.21 15.37
N ASN A 199 -7.38 -10.01 15.03
CA ASN A 199 -8.67 -9.58 14.49
C ASN A 199 -9.47 -8.72 15.50
N VAL A 200 -8.99 -7.52 15.81
CA VAL A 200 -9.81 -6.50 16.46
C VAL A 200 -10.22 -5.51 15.37
N PHE A 201 -11.53 -5.45 15.10
CA PHE A 201 -12.12 -4.41 14.28
C PHE A 201 -11.67 -3.04 14.77
N GLN A 202 -10.76 -2.40 14.04
CA GLN A 202 -10.33 -1.05 14.33
C GLN A 202 -10.16 -0.33 12.99
N TYR A 203 -11.19 0.41 12.58
CA TYR A 203 -11.12 1.35 11.45
C TYR A 203 -10.25 2.56 11.85
N SER A 204 -9.00 2.33 12.21
CA SER A 204 -7.99 3.38 12.26
C SER A 204 -7.28 3.38 10.92
N ILE A 205 -7.49 4.42 10.12
CA ILE A 205 -6.64 4.67 8.95
C ILE A 205 -5.19 4.70 9.47
N ASP A 206 -4.30 3.91 8.85
CA ASP A 206 -2.87 4.03 9.16
C ASP A 206 -2.43 5.47 8.84
N VAL A 207 -1.77 6.15 9.80
CA VAL A 207 -1.30 7.54 9.67
C VAL A 207 -0.56 7.76 8.35
N ARG A 208 0.20 6.75 7.90
CA ARG A 208 0.92 6.79 6.61
C ARG A 208 -0.01 6.80 5.40
N THR A 209 -1.07 6.00 5.43
CA THR A 209 -2.08 5.95 4.37
C THR A 209 -2.86 7.25 4.33
N GLU A 210 -3.19 7.80 5.50
CA GLU A 210 -3.85 9.09 5.64
C GLU A 210 -3.00 10.24 5.07
N GLU A 211 -1.74 10.34 5.50
CA GLU A 211 -0.77 11.33 4.98
C GLU A 211 -0.61 11.26 3.46
N ARG A 212 -0.58 10.03 2.91
CA ARG A 212 -0.51 9.82 1.46
C ARG A 212 -1.77 10.30 0.75
N LEU A 213 -2.96 9.98 1.26
CA LEU A 213 -4.22 10.44 0.68
C LEU A 213 -4.32 11.97 0.72
N TYR A 214 -3.95 12.61 1.83
CA TYR A 214 -3.85 14.07 1.91
C TYR A 214 -2.86 14.67 0.90
N LYS A 215 -1.73 13.99 0.65
CA LYS A 215 -0.75 14.43 -0.35
C LYS A 215 -1.29 14.31 -1.77
N TYR A 216 -1.97 13.21 -2.09
CA TYR A 216 -2.62 13.06 -3.40
C TYR A 216 -3.71 14.11 -3.60
N LEU A 217 -4.53 14.35 -2.58
CA LEU A 217 -5.60 15.35 -2.62
C LEU A 217 -5.05 16.76 -2.87
N ARG A 218 -4.00 17.16 -2.16
CA ARG A 218 -3.35 18.47 -2.39
C ARG A 218 -2.77 18.62 -3.80
N LYS A 219 -2.34 17.52 -4.42
CA LYS A 219 -1.60 17.57 -5.68
C LYS A 219 -2.46 17.38 -6.93
N TYR A 220 -3.51 16.56 -6.84
CA TYR A 220 -4.23 16.06 -8.01
C TYR A 220 -5.73 16.38 -8.00
N ASP A 221 -6.30 16.83 -6.89
CA ASP A 221 -7.76 17.02 -6.79
C ASP A 221 -8.30 18.10 -7.73
N ASN A 222 -7.45 19.09 -8.05
CA ASN A 222 -7.75 20.15 -9.01
C ASN A 222 -7.71 19.70 -10.48
N LEU A 223 -7.17 18.51 -10.77
CA LEU A 223 -7.11 17.93 -12.11
C LEU A 223 -8.38 17.12 -12.44
N LEU A 224 -9.20 16.81 -11.44
CA LEU A 224 -10.38 15.99 -11.60
C LEU A 224 -11.58 16.82 -12.07
N SER A 225 -12.47 16.20 -12.86
CA SER A 225 -13.71 16.84 -13.31
C SER A 225 -14.63 17.16 -12.12
N THR A 226 -15.56 18.09 -12.32
CA THR A 226 -16.53 18.51 -11.28
C THR A 226 -17.35 17.34 -10.73
N ARG A 227 -17.57 16.31 -11.54
CA ARG A 227 -18.26 15.08 -11.15
C ARG A 227 -17.61 14.40 -9.94
N TYR A 228 -16.28 14.35 -9.88
CA TYR A 228 -15.55 13.77 -8.75
C TYR A 228 -15.79 14.53 -7.43
N GLN A 229 -16.19 15.80 -7.48
CA GLN A 229 -16.49 16.57 -6.29
C GLN A 229 -17.90 16.27 -5.74
N SER A 230 -18.83 15.96 -6.64
CA SER A 230 -20.23 15.60 -6.33
C SER A 230 -20.41 14.12 -6.01
N ASP A 231 -19.63 13.22 -6.61
CA ASP A 231 -19.71 11.77 -6.41
C ASP A 231 -18.60 11.26 -5.48
N LEU A 232 -18.91 11.14 -4.19
CA LEU A 232 -17.95 10.75 -3.16
C LEU A 232 -17.39 9.33 -3.38
N LEU A 233 -18.23 8.39 -3.81
CA LEU A 233 -17.83 6.99 -4.00
C LEU A 233 -16.96 6.82 -5.24
N LEU A 234 -17.26 7.54 -6.33
CA LEU A 234 -16.37 7.65 -7.49
C LEU A 234 -15.00 8.22 -7.09
N LYS A 235 -15.00 9.32 -6.30
CA LYS A 235 -13.76 9.92 -5.78
C LYS A 235 -12.97 8.91 -4.95
N ALA A 236 -13.61 8.23 -4.01
CA ALA A 236 -12.96 7.23 -3.18
C ALA A 236 -12.39 6.07 -4.01
N PHE A 237 -13.12 5.61 -5.03
CA PHE A 237 -12.64 4.57 -5.94
C PHE A 237 -11.40 5.04 -6.73
N PHE A 238 -11.41 6.24 -7.30
CA PHE A 238 -10.26 6.81 -7.99
C PHE A 238 -9.00 6.87 -7.12
N TYR A 239 -9.11 7.41 -5.89
CA TYR A 239 -7.96 7.47 -4.98
C TYR A 239 -7.52 6.09 -4.49
N THR A 240 -8.42 5.10 -4.48
CA THR A 240 -8.05 3.69 -4.22
C THR A 240 -7.16 3.16 -5.35
N VAL A 241 -7.56 3.35 -6.60
CA VAL A 241 -6.76 2.97 -7.79
C VAL A 241 -5.39 3.65 -7.72
N LEU A 242 -5.36 4.98 -7.52
CA LEU A 242 -4.12 5.76 -7.42
C LEU A 242 -3.18 5.22 -6.33
N THR A 243 -3.74 4.90 -5.16
CA THR A 243 -2.94 4.40 -4.01
C THR A 243 -2.31 3.05 -4.32
N ILE A 244 -3.03 2.17 -5.02
CA ILE A 244 -2.53 0.84 -5.40
C ILE A 244 -1.45 0.96 -6.47
N GLU A 245 -1.70 1.76 -7.52
CA GLU A 245 -0.72 1.95 -8.60
C GLU A 245 0.59 2.58 -8.11
N ASP A 246 0.52 3.61 -7.26
CA ASP A 246 1.73 4.23 -6.68
C ASP A 246 2.47 3.28 -5.73
N SER A 247 1.74 2.42 -5.01
CA SER A 247 2.35 1.42 -4.13
C SER A 247 3.06 0.29 -4.90
N ASN A 248 2.53 -0.07 -6.06
CA ASN A 248 3.13 -1.07 -6.95
C ASN A 248 4.40 -0.55 -7.64
N ARG A 249 4.47 0.76 -7.95
CA ARG A 249 5.65 1.38 -8.60
C ARG A 249 6.05 2.71 -7.97
N PRO A 250 6.98 2.69 -6.98
CA PRO A 250 7.45 3.89 -6.29
C PRO A 250 8.07 4.93 -7.24
N SER A 251 8.08 6.18 -6.80
CA SER A 251 8.50 7.35 -7.60
C SER A 251 9.91 7.26 -8.22
N TRP A 252 10.86 6.58 -7.58
CA TRP A 252 12.21 6.37 -8.13
C TRP A 252 12.21 5.39 -9.31
N PHE A 253 11.35 4.36 -9.27
CA PHE A 253 11.19 3.41 -10.37
C PHE A 253 10.58 4.11 -11.59
N ARG A 254 9.58 4.97 -11.37
CA ARG A 254 8.97 5.80 -12.42
C ARG A 254 9.96 6.79 -13.04
N ARG A 255 10.91 7.32 -12.27
CA ARG A 255 12.01 8.14 -12.81
C ARG A 255 12.94 7.34 -13.73
N LEU A 256 13.27 6.10 -13.36
CA LEU A 256 14.05 5.20 -14.22
C LEU A 256 13.29 4.85 -15.50
N GLU A 257 12.01 4.50 -15.40
CA GLU A 257 11.14 4.25 -16.57
C GLU A 257 11.13 5.43 -17.55
N ARG A 258 11.05 6.67 -17.07
CA ARG A 258 11.11 7.87 -17.92
C ARG A 258 12.45 8.07 -18.61
N LEU A 259 13.56 7.73 -17.95
CA LEU A 259 14.90 7.76 -18.54
C LEU A 259 15.05 6.68 -19.62
N PHE A 260 14.54 5.47 -19.36
CA PHE A 260 14.61 4.35 -20.29
C PHE A 260 13.48 4.27 -21.33
N PHE A 261 12.55 5.23 -21.36
CA PHE A 261 11.43 5.24 -22.30
C PHE A 261 11.84 5.16 -23.78
N TRP A 262 12.99 5.73 -24.14
CA TRP A 262 13.56 5.66 -25.50
C TRP A 262 13.84 4.23 -26.00
N THR A 263 13.87 3.23 -25.11
CA THR A 263 14.09 1.82 -25.47
C THR A 263 12.85 1.17 -26.09
N GLY A 264 11.68 1.84 -26.10
CA GLY A 264 10.42 1.32 -26.63
C GLY A 264 9.78 0.18 -25.83
N LYS A 265 10.46 -0.33 -24.80
CA LYS A 265 9.98 -1.41 -23.92
C LYS A 265 9.10 -0.92 -22.77
N VAL A 266 9.16 0.37 -22.45
CA VAL A 266 8.40 0.99 -21.36
C VAL A 266 7.29 1.84 -21.94
N LYS A 267 6.03 1.49 -21.63
CA LYS A 267 4.84 2.21 -22.12
C LYS A 267 4.05 2.95 -21.04
N THR A 268 4.45 2.80 -19.77
CA THR A 268 3.75 3.35 -18.60
C THR A 268 4.74 4.14 -17.75
N THR A 269 4.63 5.47 -17.69
CA THR A 269 5.64 6.32 -17.02
C THR A 269 5.10 7.19 -15.88
N GLY A 270 3.79 7.18 -15.67
CA GLY A 270 3.10 8.04 -14.70
C GLY A 270 2.57 7.28 -13.48
N ILE A 271 2.04 8.02 -12.49
CA ILE A 271 1.60 7.48 -11.20
C ILE A 271 0.41 6.51 -11.32
N MET A 272 -0.46 6.72 -12.31
CA MET A 272 -1.63 5.86 -12.59
C MET A 272 -1.31 4.72 -13.57
N GLN A 273 -0.07 4.62 -14.05
CA GLN A 273 0.38 3.52 -14.92
C GLN A 273 -0.41 3.34 -16.24
N VAL A 274 -0.95 4.45 -16.78
CA VAL A 274 -1.64 4.46 -18.08
C VAL A 274 -0.65 4.19 -19.20
N LYS A 275 -1.02 3.33 -20.16
CA LYS A 275 -0.21 2.97 -21.33
C LYS A 275 -0.33 4.03 -22.40
N GLU A 276 0.77 4.67 -22.75
CA GLU A 276 0.82 5.69 -23.80
C GLU A 276 2.07 5.57 -24.68
N ASN A 277 1.96 6.07 -25.91
CA ASN A 277 3.07 6.09 -26.87
C ASN A 277 4.01 7.29 -26.66
N ARG A 278 3.70 8.16 -25.70
CA ARG A 278 4.52 9.31 -25.27
C ARG A 278 4.85 9.22 -23.78
N LYS A 279 5.92 9.92 -23.36
CA LYS A 279 6.24 10.07 -21.94
C LYS A 279 5.14 10.90 -21.27
N LEU A 280 4.55 10.36 -20.21
CA LEU A 280 3.59 11.06 -19.37
C LEU A 280 4.24 11.57 -18.09
N THR A 281 3.86 12.79 -17.68
CA THR A 281 4.06 13.27 -16.31
C THR A 281 3.11 12.57 -15.34
N ASP A 282 3.32 12.79 -14.04
CA ASP A 282 2.42 12.22 -13.04
C ASP A 282 1.02 12.85 -13.14
N GLU A 283 0.95 14.15 -13.43
CA GLU A 283 -0.28 14.93 -13.60
C GLU A 283 -1.06 14.51 -14.86
N GLU A 284 -0.38 14.38 -16.00
CA GLU A 284 -1.01 13.89 -17.24
C GLU A 284 -1.53 12.46 -17.08
N SER A 285 -0.79 11.61 -16.36
CA SER A 285 -1.21 10.26 -16.06
C SER A 285 -2.42 10.21 -15.14
N VAL A 286 -2.56 11.16 -14.22
CA VAL A 286 -3.77 11.30 -13.38
C VAL A 286 -4.97 11.69 -14.22
N HIS A 287 -4.82 12.67 -15.12
CA HIS A 287 -5.91 13.09 -16.01
C HIS A 287 -6.44 11.93 -16.85
N LEU A 288 -5.55 11.21 -17.55
CA LEU A 288 -5.94 10.05 -18.37
C LEU A 288 -6.49 8.90 -17.51
N GLY A 289 -5.90 8.67 -16.33
CA GLY A 289 -6.38 7.65 -15.40
C GLY A 289 -7.78 7.95 -14.88
N ALA A 290 -8.12 9.23 -14.67
CA ALA A 290 -9.44 9.66 -14.23
C ALA A 290 -10.51 9.39 -15.31
N GLU A 291 -10.19 9.57 -16.59
CA GLU A 291 -11.12 9.24 -17.69
C GLU A 291 -11.45 7.74 -17.73
N ILE A 292 -10.44 6.89 -17.59
CA ILE A 292 -10.63 5.42 -17.55
C ILE A 292 -11.46 5.01 -16.33
N VAL A 293 -11.16 5.58 -15.17
CA VAL A 293 -11.93 5.29 -13.94
C VAL A 293 -13.38 5.75 -14.08
N GLU A 294 -13.62 6.89 -14.72
CA GLU A 294 -14.96 7.41 -14.97
C GLU A 294 -15.76 6.50 -15.91
N GLU A 295 -15.13 5.96 -16.96
CA GLU A 295 -15.76 4.97 -17.86
C GLU A 295 -16.12 3.67 -17.11
N ILE A 296 -15.19 3.15 -16.29
CA ILE A 296 -15.45 1.96 -15.47
C ILE A 296 -16.61 2.21 -14.51
N TRP A 297 -16.68 3.41 -13.91
CA TRP A 297 -17.76 3.81 -13.03
C TRP A 297 -19.09 3.95 -13.77
N ASN A 298 -19.11 4.50 -14.98
CA ASN A 298 -20.32 4.57 -15.81
C ASN A 298 -20.90 3.18 -16.08
N ASN A 299 -20.06 2.23 -16.48
CA ASN A 299 -20.48 0.85 -16.70
C ASN A 299 -20.99 0.22 -15.40
N PHE A 300 -20.35 0.50 -14.27
CA PHE A 300 -20.84 0.05 -12.97
C PHE A 300 -22.20 0.64 -12.60
N LEU A 301 -22.45 1.92 -12.90
CA LEU A 301 -23.75 2.56 -12.68
C LEU A 301 -24.85 1.93 -13.54
N TYR A 302 -24.57 1.59 -14.79
CA TYR A 302 -25.51 0.83 -15.63
C TYR A 302 -25.77 -0.57 -15.06
N ASP A 303 -24.71 -1.31 -14.72
CA ASP A 303 -24.80 -2.65 -14.12
C ASP A 303 -25.69 -2.60 -12.85
N VAL A 304 -25.48 -1.62 -11.96
CA VAL A 304 -26.29 -1.42 -10.75
C VAL A 304 -27.72 -1.02 -11.07
N ALA A 305 -27.92 -0.13 -12.04
CA ALA A 305 -29.25 0.33 -12.40
C ALA A 305 -30.12 -0.83 -12.91
N GLU A 306 -29.58 -1.66 -13.81
CA GLU A 306 -30.29 -2.84 -14.36
C GLU A 306 -30.69 -3.85 -13.28
N HIS A 307 -29.84 -4.03 -12.26
CA HIS A 307 -30.06 -4.94 -11.15
C HIS A 307 -30.74 -4.30 -9.93
N ASN A 308 -31.35 -3.11 -10.09
CA ASN A 308 -32.22 -2.55 -9.07
C ASN A 308 -33.29 -3.58 -8.70
N SER A 309 -33.33 -3.97 -7.42
CA SER A 309 -34.38 -4.83 -6.87
C SER A 309 -35.75 -4.16 -7.03
N ASN A 310 -36.81 -4.97 -7.03
CA ASN A 310 -38.21 -4.53 -7.20
C ASN A 310 -38.77 -3.77 -5.98
N ASP A 311 -37.88 -3.10 -5.23
CA ASP A 311 -38.17 -2.43 -3.97
C ASP A 311 -38.91 -1.11 -4.20
N SER A 312 -39.63 -0.68 -3.15
CA SER A 312 -40.30 0.64 -3.12
C SER A 312 -39.34 1.82 -3.23
N LEU A 313 -38.04 1.60 -3.03
CA LEU A 313 -36.98 2.61 -3.10
C LEU A 313 -35.80 2.04 -3.90
N PRO A 314 -35.68 2.38 -5.20
CA PRO A 314 -34.58 1.89 -6.04
C PRO A 314 -33.22 2.40 -5.54
N MET A 315 -32.19 1.57 -5.65
CA MET A 315 -30.81 1.91 -5.27
C MET A 315 -30.29 3.08 -6.09
N LEU A 316 -30.59 3.09 -7.39
CA LEU A 316 -30.20 4.14 -8.34
C LEU A 316 -31.40 4.66 -9.11
N MET A 317 -31.53 5.98 -9.14
CA MET A 317 -32.50 6.74 -9.94
C MET A 317 -31.77 7.74 -10.84
N PHE A 318 -32.39 8.11 -11.94
CA PHE A 318 -31.79 9.04 -12.89
C PHE A 318 -32.82 9.89 -13.63
N SER A 319 -32.33 10.95 -14.24
CA SER A 319 -33.03 11.83 -15.18
C SER A 319 -32.07 12.22 -16.31
N SER A 320 -32.49 13.11 -17.19
CA SER A 320 -31.65 13.62 -18.27
C SER A 320 -30.44 14.44 -17.80
N GLU A 321 -30.46 14.95 -16.56
CA GLU A 321 -29.46 15.90 -16.05
C GLU A 321 -28.72 15.43 -14.81
N TYR A 322 -29.20 14.40 -14.14
CA TYR A 322 -28.57 13.86 -12.93
C TYR A 322 -28.88 12.38 -12.73
N TYR A 323 -28.00 11.71 -11.99
CA TYR A 323 -28.34 10.47 -11.31
C TYR A 323 -28.25 10.66 -9.80
N GLY A 324 -28.97 9.83 -9.06
CA GLY A 324 -28.90 9.79 -7.62
C GLY A 324 -29.00 8.37 -7.10
N TYR A 325 -28.34 8.10 -5.98
CA TYR A 325 -28.30 6.77 -5.39
C TYR A 325 -28.41 6.82 -3.87
N ASP A 326 -28.91 5.73 -3.28
CA ASP A 326 -28.82 5.50 -1.83
C ASP A 326 -27.37 5.18 -1.45
N TYR A 327 -26.80 5.99 -0.56
CA TYR A 327 -25.38 5.94 -0.27
C TYR A 327 -24.94 4.61 0.34
N SER A 328 -25.72 4.07 1.29
CA SER A 328 -25.37 2.82 2.00
C SER A 328 -25.36 1.65 1.03
N SER A 329 -26.44 1.52 0.25
CA SER A 329 -26.60 0.44 -0.72
C SER A 329 -25.53 0.49 -1.81
N MET A 330 -25.23 1.70 -2.32
CA MET A 330 -24.19 1.90 -3.34
C MET A 330 -22.78 1.65 -2.79
N LYS A 331 -22.52 2.01 -1.52
CA LYS A 331 -21.26 1.70 -0.84
C LYS A 331 -21.04 0.19 -0.73
N ASP A 332 -22.07 -0.56 -0.35
CA ASP A 332 -21.98 -2.02 -0.25
C ASP A 332 -21.82 -2.68 -1.64
N ALA A 333 -22.51 -2.17 -2.66
CA ALA A 333 -22.33 -2.58 -4.06
C ALA A 333 -20.90 -2.32 -4.54
N LEU A 334 -20.31 -1.16 -4.21
CA LEU A 334 -18.93 -0.84 -4.54
C LEU A 334 -17.93 -1.72 -3.77
N LEU A 335 -18.16 -2.01 -2.49
CA LEU A 335 -17.28 -2.87 -1.70
C LEU A 335 -17.31 -4.34 -2.14
N SER A 336 -18.45 -4.80 -2.63
CA SER A 336 -18.58 -6.16 -3.19
C SER A 336 -17.93 -6.28 -4.57
N ASN A 337 -18.07 -5.26 -5.42
CA ASN A 337 -17.56 -5.26 -6.80
C ASN A 337 -16.18 -4.60 -6.98
N GLY A 338 -15.61 -3.96 -5.97
CA GLY A 338 -14.41 -3.12 -6.10
C GLY A 338 -13.22 -3.82 -6.76
N SER A 339 -12.96 -5.08 -6.40
CA SER A 339 -11.89 -5.89 -7.01
C SER A 339 -12.13 -6.16 -8.49
N LYS A 340 -13.38 -6.38 -8.91
CA LYS A 340 -13.76 -6.52 -10.32
C LYS A 340 -13.58 -5.21 -11.09
N LEU A 341 -13.97 -4.08 -10.49
CA LEU A 341 -13.82 -2.75 -11.10
C LEU A 341 -12.34 -2.38 -11.27
N TYR A 342 -11.53 -2.60 -10.25
CA TYR A 342 -10.08 -2.42 -10.37
C TYR A 342 -9.46 -3.38 -11.39
N GLY A 343 -9.97 -4.61 -11.48
CA GLY A 343 -9.53 -5.55 -12.51
C GLY A 343 -9.82 -5.07 -13.94
N ARG A 344 -10.91 -4.33 -14.17
CA ARG A 344 -11.16 -3.65 -15.46
C ARG A 344 -10.12 -2.56 -15.74
N TYR A 345 -9.59 -1.91 -14.71
CA TYR A 345 -8.55 -0.88 -14.83
C TYR A 345 -7.17 -1.46 -15.16
N CYS A 346 -6.71 -2.47 -14.40
CA CYS A 346 -5.36 -3.03 -14.54
C CYS A 346 -5.27 -4.22 -15.50
N GLY A 347 -6.41 -4.76 -15.94
CA GLY A 347 -6.50 -5.94 -16.81
C GLY A 347 -6.29 -7.28 -16.10
N THR A 348 -6.48 -7.34 -14.78
CA THR A 348 -6.30 -8.59 -13.99
C THR A 348 -7.39 -8.76 -12.92
N LEU A 349 -7.96 -9.94 -12.77
CA LEU A 349 -9.06 -10.20 -11.80
C LEU A 349 -8.58 -10.71 -10.43
N SER A 350 -7.27 -10.82 -10.21
CA SER A 350 -6.69 -11.51 -9.05
C SER A 350 -6.44 -10.64 -7.82
N TYR A 351 -6.54 -9.30 -7.94
CA TYR A 351 -6.23 -8.40 -6.83
C TYR A 351 -7.43 -8.14 -5.94
N ASP A 352 -7.31 -8.46 -4.65
CA ASP A 352 -8.28 -8.02 -3.64
C ASP A 352 -7.91 -6.62 -3.15
N ILE A 353 -8.76 -5.64 -3.49
CA ILE A 353 -8.56 -4.24 -3.11
C ILE A 353 -9.46 -3.81 -1.95
N ARG A 354 -10.30 -4.71 -1.42
CA ARG A 354 -11.37 -4.36 -0.48
C ARG A 354 -10.87 -3.64 0.76
N ALA A 355 -9.71 -4.03 1.29
CA ALA A 355 -9.12 -3.37 2.45
C ALA A 355 -8.71 -1.92 2.16
N VAL A 356 -8.07 -1.67 1.03
CA VAL A 356 -7.65 -0.33 0.61
C VAL A 356 -8.89 0.53 0.31
N LEU A 357 -9.85 -0.01 -0.44
CA LEU A 357 -11.10 0.67 -0.77
C LEU A 357 -11.90 1.08 0.47
N LYS A 358 -12.05 0.18 1.46
CA LYS A 358 -12.69 0.51 2.74
C LYS A 358 -12.00 1.66 3.46
N THR A 359 -10.67 1.64 3.46
CA THR A 359 -9.85 2.66 4.12
C THR A 359 -10.00 4.02 3.42
N THR A 360 -9.99 4.04 2.10
CA THR A 360 -10.15 5.26 1.31
C THR A 360 -11.57 5.83 1.40
N ILE A 361 -12.61 5.01 1.39
CA ILE A 361 -14.00 5.46 1.63
C ILE A 361 -14.10 6.11 3.01
N PHE A 362 -13.60 5.44 4.06
CA PHE A 362 -13.64 5.96 5.42
C PHE A 362 -12.84 7.27 5.57
N PHE A 363 -11.70 7.41 4.87
CA PHE A 363 -10.98 8.67 4.77
C PHE A 363 -11.85 9.79 4.22
N PHE A 364 -12.55 9.57 3.11
CA PHE A 364 -13.39 10.60 2.48
C PHE A 364 -14.66 10.93 3.29
N GLU A 365 -15.23 9.95 3.98
CA GLU A 365 -16.32 10.16 4.95
C GLU A 365 -15.84 11.06 6.11
N SER A 366 -14.63 10.82 6.62
CA SER A 366 -14.06 11.58 7.73
C SER A 366 -13.56 12.97 7.31
N TYR A 367 -12.95 13.07 6.13
CA TYR A 367 -12.34 14.29 5.59
C TYR A 367 -13.36 15.43 5.43
N LYS A 368 -14.60 15.11 5.04
CA LYS A 368 -15.65 16.12 4.91
C LYS A 368 -16.33 16.47 6.24
N GLN A 369 -15.98 15.86 7.38
CA GLN A 369 -16.67 16.04 8.68
C GLN A 369 -18.20 15.83 8.61
N PHE A 370 -18.66 15.05 7.63
CA PHE A 370 -20.08 14.89 7.32
C PHE A 370 -20.52 13.46 7.61
N LEU A 371 -21.66 13.31 8.28
CA LEU A 371 -22.46 12.11 8.12
C LEU A 371 -22.84 12.03 6.62
N PRO A 372 -22.52 10.94 5.90
CA PRO A 372 -22.85 10.85 4.49
C PRO A 372 -24.36 11.00 4.33
N ALA A 373 -24.78 11.85 3.38
CA ALA A 373 -26.19 12.03 3.08
C ALA A 373 -26.81 10.68 2.69
N LYS A 374 -28.03 10.41 3.16
CA LYS A 374 -28.75 9.17 2.82
C LYS A 374 -28.80 8.95 1.30
N THR A 375 -29.01 10.03 0.54
CA THR A 375 -29.04 10.02 -0.92
C THR A 375 -27.99 10.98 -1.47
N VAL A 376 -27.21 10.53 -2.44
CA VAL A 376 -26.28 11.37 -3.21
C VAL A 376 -26.94 11.72 -4.54
N ARG A 377 -26.80 12.96 -5.00
CA ARG A 377 -27.23 13.41 -6.34
C ARG A 377 -26.04 14.02 -7.07
N VAL A 378 -25.86 13.61 -8.31
CA VAL A 378 -24.72 13.97 -9.16
C VAL A 378 -25.23 14.44 -10.50
N HIS A 379 -24.86 15.66 -10.88
CA HIS A 379 -25.15 16.19 -12.21
C HIS A 379 -24.36 15.42 -13.27
N SER A 380 -25.08 14.82 -14.21
CA SER A 380 -24.49 14.02 -15.28
C SER A 380 -25.54 13.71 -16.35
N ALA A 381 -25.14 13.74 -17.62
CA ALA A 381 -25.96 13.36 -18.76
C ALA A 381 -25.87 11.85 -19.09
N LEU A 382 -25.35 11.02 -18.18
CA LEU A 382 -25.11 9.59 -18.40
C LEU A 382 -26.34 8.84 -18.93
N PHE A 383 -27.52 9.11 -18.36
CA PHE A 383 -28.76 8.44 -18.73
C PHE A 383 -29.64 9.24 -19.69
N LYS A 384 -29.08 10.25 -20.39
CA LYS A 384 -29.86 11.15 -21.25
C LYS A 384 -30.66 10.42 -22.33
N ASN A 385 -30.10 9.37 -22.92
CA ASN A 385 -30.75 8.59 -23.98
C ASN A 385 -31.92 7.76 -23.45
N GLN A 386 -31.81 7.23 -22.23
CA GLN A 386 -32.91 6.52 -21.56
C GLN A 386 -33.99 7.52 -21.12
N SER A 387 -33.58 8.68 -20.60
CA SER A 387 -34.49 9.72 -20.14
C SER A 387 -35.19 10.49 -21.25
N SER A 388 -34.73 10.43 -22.50
CA SER A 388 -35.43 11.07 -23.63
C SER A 388 -36.76 10.39 -23.96
N LEU A 389 -36.90 9.10 -23.64
CA LEU A 389 -38.17 8.37 -23.80
C LEU A 389 -39.25 8.84 -22.83
N LEU A 390 -38.85 9.31 -21.63
CA LEU A 390 -39.75 9.80 -20.59
C LEU A 390 -39.20 11.11 -20.01
N PRO A 391 -39.32 12.23 -20.75
CA PRO A 391 -38.72 13.50 -20.36
C PRO A 391 -39.36 14.05 -19.08
N ASN A 392 -38.58 14.82 -18.30
CA ASN A 392 -39.02 15.45 -17.04
C ASN A 392 -39.50 14.47 -15.97
N ARG A 393 -39.05 13.21 -16.01
CA ARG A 393 -39.35 12.18 -15.01
C ARG A 393 -38.09 11.76 -14.25
N ILE A 394 -38.31 11.19 -13.06
CA ILE A 394 -37.29 10.48 -12.31
C ILE A 394 -37.50 8.99 -12.59
N LEU A 395 -36.50 8.40 -13.23
CA LEU A 395 -36.55 7.05 -13.77
C LEU A 395 -35.63 6.13 -12.98
N CYS A 396 -35.91 4.84 -13.09
CA CYS A 396 -35.09 3.74 -12.63
C CYS A 396 -35.31 2.55 -13.58
N PHE A 397 -34.37 1.62 -13.63
CA PHE A 397 -34.68 0.31 -14.18
C PHE A 397 -35.27 -0.57 -13.06
N ARG A 398 -36.22 -1.43 -13.42
CA ARG A 398 -36.70 -2.52 -12.57
C ARG A 398 -36.70 -3.79 -13.41
N GLU A 399 -35.89 -4.77 -13.03
CA GLU A 399 -35.75 -6.02 -13.78
C GLU A 399 -35.44 -5.76 -15.28
N GLY A 400 -34.58 -4.77 -15.56
CA GLY A 400 -34.24 -4.34 -16.92
C GLY A 400 -35.29 -3.49 -17.65
N ILE A 401 -36.45 -3.23 -17.05
CA ILE A 401 -37.52 -2.39 -17.62
C ILE A 401 -37.34 -0.94 -17.18
N LEU A 402 -37.31 0.00 -18.13
CA LEU A 402 -37.25 1.42 -17.82
C LEU A 402 -38.58 1.87 -17.21
N SER A 403 -38.55 2.39 -15.99
CA SER A 403 -39.74 2.72 -15.22
C SER A 403 -39.61 4.04 -14.48
N VAL A 404 -40.72 4.76 -14.32
CA VAL A 404 -40.81 5.87 -13.37
C VAL A 404 -40.59 5.34 -11.96
N ALA A 405 -39.80 6.05 -11.15
CA ALA A 405 -39.50 5.61 -9.81
C ALA A 405 -40.79 5.49 -8.98
N PRO A 406 -40.97 4.41 -8.20
CA PRO A 406 -42.26 4.03 -7.63
C PRO A 406 -42.95 5.13 -6.84
N GLN A 407 -42.16 5.93 -6.09
CA GLN A 407 -42.68 7.03 -5.29
C GLN A 407 -43.29 8.20 -6.09
N TYR A 408 -43.07 8.25 -7.41
CA TYR A 408 -43.58 9.31 -8.28
C TYR A 408 -44.68 8.84 -9.23
N VAL A 409 -45.08 7.57 -9.16
CA VAL A 409 -46.15 7.03 -10.00
C VAL A 409 -47.51 7.48 -9.45
N PRO A 410 -48.33 8.21 -10.23
CA PRO A 410 -49.66 8.62 -9.81
C PRO A 410 -50.62 7.43 -9.70
N ILE A 411 -51.60 7.55 -8.80
CA ILE A 411 -52.64 6.52 -8.60
C ILE A 411 -53.81 6.85 -9.53
N TYR A 412 -54.06 5.97 -10.51
CA TYR A 412 -55.24 6.01 -11.38
C TYR A 412 -55.97 4.66 -11.40
N ASN A 413 -57.20 4.67 -11.92
CA ASN A 413 -58.15 3.55 -11.86
C ASN A 413 -57.93 2.49 -12.95
N SER A 414 -57.27 2.84 -14.05
CA SER A 414 -57.05 1.92 -15.16
C SER A 414 -55.58 1.87 -15.53
N ARG A 415 -55.12 0.67 -15.88
CA ARG A 415 -53.79 0.40 -16.43
C ARG A 415 -53.94 0.02 -17.91
N ILE A 416 -53.13 0.66 -18.75
CA ILE A 416 -53.10 0.45 -20.19
C ILE A 416 -51.77 -0.23 -20.51
N ILE A 417 -51.84 -1.30 -21.30
CA ILE A 417 -50.68 -2.04 -21.80
C ILE A 417 -50.73 -1.94 -23.32
N ALA A 418 -49.76 -1.25 -23.91
CA ALA A 418 -49.55 -1.21 -25.35
C ALA A 418 -48.38 -2.12 -25.70
N SER A 419 -48.55 -3.05 -26.64
CA SER A 419 -47.50 -4.00 -27.02
C SER A 419 -47.35 -4.18 -28.53
N ILE A 420 -46.13 -4.45 -28.99
CA ILE A 420 -45.81 -4.71 -30.41
C ILE A 420 -44.69 -5.75 -30.55
N THR A 421 -44.89 -6.73 -31.43
CA THR A 421 -43.98 -7.88 -31.63
C THR A 421 -42.94 -7.69 -32.73
N VAL A 422 -42.97 -6.56 -33.43
CA VAL A 422 -42.02 -6.22 -34.51
C VAL A 422 -40.91 -5.36 -33.90
N ASP A 423 -39.69 -5.42 -34.44
CA ASP A 423 -38.58 -4.51 -34.13
C ASP A 423 -39.03 -3.05 -34.31
N ALA A 424 -39.64 -2.49 -33.26
CA ALA A 424 -40.11 -1.13 -33.23
C ALA A 424 -38.90 -0.24 -33.01
N GLY A 425 -38.47 0.45 -34.06
CA GLY A 425 -37.42 1.46 -33.94
C GLY A 425 -37.79 2.53 -32.91
N PHE A 426 -36.78 3.23 -32.38
CA PHE A 426 -36.95 4.28 -31.36
C PHE A 426 -38.06 5.29 -31.70
N GLU A 427 -38.21 5.68 -32.97
CA GLU A 427 -39.26 6.60 -33.42
C GLU A 427 -40.68 6.05 -33.21
N GLN A 428 -40.90 4.74 -33.39
CA GLN A 428 -42.22 4.13 -33.19
C GLN A 428 -42.59 4.07 -31.71
N ILE A 429 -41.61 3.77 -30.85
CA ILE A 429 -41.77 3.81 -29.39
C ILE A 429 -42.09 5.25 -28.95
N SER A 430 -41.30 6.23 -29.39
CA SER A 430 -41.52 7.65 -29.09
C SER A 430 -42.92 8.11 -29.52
N SER A 431 -43.34 7.77 -30.74
CA SER A 431 -44.68 8.12 -31.26
C SER A 431 -45.81 7.52 -30.41
N CYS A 432 -45.65 6.27 -29.94
CA CYS A 432 -46.64 5.64 -29.08
C CYS A 432 -46.67 6.26 -27.67
N VAL A 433 -45.49 6.58 -27.11
CA VAL A 433 -45.38 7.27 -25.82
C VAL A 433 -46.00 8.66 -25.88
N GLU A 434 -45.71 9.44 -26.93
CA GLU A 434 -46.30 10.77 -27.13
C GLU A 434 -47.83 10.73 -27.21
N PHE A 435 -48.39 9.75 -27.92
CA PHE A 435 -49.84 9.54 -27.96
C PHE A 435 -50.41 9.18 -26.59
N LEU A 436 -49.78 8.25 -25.86
CA LEU A 436 -50.25 7.85 -24.54
C LEU A 436 -50.16 9.00 -23.53
N GLU A 437 -49.11 9.82 -23.54
CA GLU A 437 -48.94 10.96 -22.63
C GLU A 437 -49.99 12.08 -22.85
N GLN A 438 -50.69 12.12 -23.99
CA GLN A 438 -51.80 13.06 -24.20
C GLN A 438 -53.01 12.77 -23.31
N TYR A 439 -53.21 11.50 -22.92
CA TYR A 439 -54.44 11.03 -22.26
C TYR A 439 -54.18 10.21 -20.99
N SER A 440 -52.94 9.79 -20.76
CA SER A 440 -52.52 8.88 -19.70
C SER A 440 -51.14 9.26 -19.18
N TYR A 441 -50.68 8.58 -18.14
CA TYR A 441 -49.34 8.73 -17.58
C TYR A 441 -48.53 7.46 -17.84
N VAL A 442 -47.48 7.55 -18.66
CA VAL A 442 -46.64 6.40 -18.98
C VAL A 442 -45.74 6.08 -17.78
N ILE A 443 -45.82 4.83 -17.30
CA ILE A 443 -45.09 4.37 -16.12
C ILE A 443 -43.83 3.61 -16.51
N SER A 444 -43.90 2.75 -17.52
CA SER A 444 -42.78 1.90 -17.86
C SER A 444 -42.73 1.54 -19.34
N ILE A 445 -41.53 1.31 -19.83
CA ILE A 445 -41.21 0.92 -21.20
C ILE A 445 -40.25 -0.26 -21.11
N ASP A 446 -40.69 -1.42 -21.55
CA ASP A 446 -39.85 -2.59 -21.78
C ASP A 446 -39.43 -2.62 -23.24
N TYR A 447 -38.14 -2.37 -23.48
CA TYR A 447 -37.53 -2.32 -24.81
C TYR A 447 -36.17 -3.01 -24.88
N LEU A 448 -35.71 -3.58 -23.76
CA LEU A 448 -34.38 -4.18 -23.61
C LEU A 448 -34.45 -5.69 -23.34
N THR A 449 -35.55 -6.18 -22.76
CA THR A 449 -35.58 -7.52 -22.13
C THR A 449 -36.45 -8.55 -22.86
N SER A 450 -37.20 -8.15 -23.87
CA SER A 450 -38.29 -8.95 -24.43
C SER A 450 -38.32 -8.99 -25.95
N LEU A 451 -38.93 -10.06 -26.48
CA LEU A 451 -39.25 -10.23 -27.91
C LEU A 451 -40.40 -9.31 -28.36
N GLU A 452 -41.01 -8.59 -27.42
CA GLU A 452 -42.18 -7.73 -27.63
C GLU A 452 -41.97 -6.44 -26.86
N TYR A 453 -42.04 -5.28 -27.53
CA TYR A 453 -41.93 -3.99 -26.84
C TYR A 453 -43.23 -3.73 -26.09
N VAL A 454 -43.13 -3.41 -24.79
CA VAL A 454 -44.30 -3.18 -23.93
C VAL A 454 -44.24 -1.82 -23.27
N ILE A 455 -45.25 -0.99 -23.50
CA ILE A 455 -45.45 0.29 -22.82
C ILE A 455 -46.61 0.15 -21.83
N THR A 456 -46.35 0.42 -20.56
CA THR A 456 -47.39 0.51 -19.53
C THR A 456 -47.69 1.97 -19.22
N ALA A 457 -48.96 2.34 -19.26
CA ALA A 457 -49.47 3.61 -18.78
C ALA A 457 -50.61 3.45 -17.78
N THR A 458 -50.94 4.50 -17.04
CA THR A 458 -52.11 4.57 -16.17
C THR A 458 -52.97 5.78 -16.52
N ALA A 459 -54.29 5.62 -16.49
CA ALA A 459 -55.24 6.64 -16.89
C ALA A 459 -56.50 6.61 -16.03
N ASN A 460 -57.18 7.76 -15.95
CA ASN A 460 -58.54 7.86 -15.38
C ASN A 460 -59.63 7.55 -16.41
N ASP A 461 -59.41 7.91 -17.67
CA ASP A 461 -60.31 7.64 -18.78
C ASP A 461 -59.55 6.86 -19.87
N THR A 462 -60.18 5.80 -20.38
CA THR A 462 -59.62 4.94 -21.43
C THR A 462 -60.42 5.02 -22.74
N SER A 463 -61.38 5.95 -22.84
CA SER A 463 -62.23 6.14 -24.02
C SER A 463 -61.42 6.49 -25.28
N PHE A 464 -60.26 7.14 -25.12
CA PHE A 464 -59.36 7.56 -26.19
C PHE A 464 -58.75 6.40 -26.99
N ILE A 465 -58.82 5.17 -26.49
CA ILE A 465 -58.37 3.97 -27.21
C ILE A 465 -59.18 3.77 -28.50
N ASN A 466 -60.42 4.25 -28.56
CA ASN A 466 -61.21 4.21 -29.79
C ASN A 466 -60.72 5.19 -30.87
N SER A 467 -59.86 6.15 -30.50
CA SER A 467 -59.31 7.19 -31.38
C SER A 467 -57.83 6.98 -31.73
N ILE A 468 -57.33 5.75 -31.70
CA ILE A 468 -55.92 5.45 -32.02
C ILE A 468 -55.59 5.88 -33.47
N PRO A 469 -54.54 6.71 -33.66
CA PRO A 469 -54.03 7.11 -34.97
C PRO A 469 -53.66 5.92 -35.87
N VAL A 470 -53.82 6.09 -37.19
CA VAL A 470 -53.59 5.01 -38.18
C VAL A 470 -52.17 4.44 -38.10
N ASN A 471 -51.16 5.29 -37.86
CA ASN A 471 -49.76 4.91 -37.70
C ASN A 471 -49.46 4.06 -36.44
N LEU A 472 -50.37 4.04 -35.46
CA LEU A 472 -50.23 3.30 -34.20
C LEU A 472 -51.13 2.04 -34.13
N ARG A 473 -51.92 1.73 -35.18
CA ARG A 473 -52.82 0.55 -35.19
C ARG A 473 -52.11 -0.81 -35.12
N GLN A 474 -50.81 -0.82 -35.40
CA GLN A 474 -49.92 -1.96 -35.27
C GLN A 474 -49.61 -2.30 -33.81
N TRP A 475 -49.84 -1.38 -32.87
CA TRP A 475 -49.76 -1.64 -31.44
C TRP A 475 -51.05 -2.27 -30.93
N LYS A 476 -50.91 -3.28 -30.08
CA LYS A 476 -52.02 -3.93 -29.38
C LYS A 476 -52.22 -3.24 -28.03
N PHE A 477 -53.39 -2.62 -27.84
CA PHE A 477 -53.74 -1.95 -26.57
C PHE A 477 -54.68 -2.82 -25.74
N THR A 478 -54.30 -3.07 -24.49
CA THR A 478 -55.08 -3.83 -23.50
C THR A 478 -55.36 -2.94 -22.30
N VAL A 479 -56.63 -2.88 -21.87
CA VAL A 479 -57.03 -2.14 -20.66
C VAL A 479 -57.29 -3.11 -19.54
N LEU A 480 -56.69 -2.83 -18.39
CA LEU A 480 -56.92 -3.52 -17.13
C LEU A 480 -57.51 -2.50 -16.16
N ASN A 481 -58.77 -2.69 -15.78
CA ASN A 481 -59.37 -1.90 -14.72
C ASN A 481 -58.92 -2.46 -13.37
N ARG A 482 -58.47 -1.57 -12.48
CA ARG A 482 -58.08 -1.95 -11.11
C ARG A 482 -59.29 -2.28 -10.25
#